data_AF-A0A3C1X7G7-F1
#
_entry.id   AF-A0A3C1X7G7-F1
#
_cell.length_a   1.000
_cell.length_b   1.000
_cell.length_c   1.000
_cell.angle_alpha   90.00
_cell.angle_beta   90.00
_cell.angle_gamma   90.00
#
_symmetry.space_group_name_H-M   'P 1'
#
loop_
_entity.id
_entity.type
_entity.pdbx_description
1 polymer ?
#
loop_
_entity_poly.entity_id
_entity_poly.type
_entity_poly.pdbx_seq_one_letter_code
_entity_poly.pdbx_strand_id
1 'polypeptide(L)'
;MVTSRSIPRREDLLSQYRQTRRLATCWIVVQIVLSLLAGVLIDWGQVLQSPLVTTVVVAALLSGELFSVLRLAAAQKVEIGRLKETTRFGVYDRHLLRELMDDVLNRMQIPLPGPPVYVTADRTVNAAALRLGFSGLLPRMNGIYLPRQVLHRLNAAELQDLIAHELGHYYRYPQVL
;
A
#
# COMPACT_ATOMS: atom_id res chain seq x y z
N MET A 1 14.72 -1.81 -36.17
CA MET A 1 15.14 -3.09 -35.55
C MET A 1 14.67 -3.09 -34.09
N VAL A 2 13.60 -3.83 -33.81
CA VAL A 2 13.07 -3.99 -32.44
C VAL A 2 13.88 -5.10 -31.78
N THR A 3 14.71 -4.75 -30.81
CA THR A 3 15.45 -5.74 -30.02
C THR A 3 14.45 -6.62 -29.27
N SER A 4 14.48 -7.92 -29.57
CA SER A 4 13.71 -8.93 -28.86
C SER A 4 14.07 -8.84 -27.38
N ARG A 5 13.16 -8.29 -26.56
CA ARG A 5 13.27 -8.32 -25.09
C ARG A 5 13.24 -9.80 -24.68
N SER A 6 14.41 -10.40 -24.51
CA SER A 6 14.58 -11.71 -23.91
C SER A 6 13.87 -11.70 -22.57
N ILE A 7 12.87 -12.56 -22.41
CA ILE A 7 12.16 -12.73 -21.15
C ILE A 7 13.23 -13.11 -20.10
N PRO A 8 13.42 -12.31 -19.03
CA PRO A 8 14.49 -12.53 -18.08
C PRO A 8 14.32 -13.89 -17.41
N ARG A 9 15.41 -14.66 -17.29
CA ARG A 9 15.36 -15.98 -16.68
C ARG A 9 15.09 -15.84 -15.18
N ARG A 10 14.38 -16.80 -14.61
CA ARG A 10 14.04 -16.83 -13.17
C ARG A 10 15.27 -16.64 -12.28
N GLU A 11 16.39 -17.22 -12.67
CA GLU A 11 17.66 -17.16 -11.93
C GLU A 11 18.24 -15.74 -11.89
N ASP A 12 18.14 -15.00 -13.00
CA ASP A 12 18.56 -13.59 -13.08
C ASP A 12 17.68 -12.68 -12.22
N LEU A 13 16.36 -12.93 -12.20
CA LEU A 13 15.45 -12.18 -11.33
C LEU A 13 15.70 -12.48 -9.85
N LEU A 14 16.02 -13.73 -9.51
CA LEU A 14 16.32 -14.13 -8.13
C LEU A 14 17.68 -13.59 -7.66
N SER A 15 18.69 -13.55 -8.52
CA SER A 15 20.00 -12.98 -8.19
C SER A 15 19.91 -11.46 -8.01
N GLN A 16 19.23 -10.75 -8.91
CA GLN A 16 18.94 -9.32 -8.77
C GLN A 16 18.15 -9.03 -7.49
N TYR A 17 17.11 -9.82 -7.20
CA TYR A 17 16.34 -9.65 -5.96
C TYR A 17 17.20 -9.85 -4.70
N ARG A 18 18.07 -10.88 -4.68
CA ARG A 18 18.98 -11.13 -3.55
C ARG A 18 19.99 -9.99 -3.37
N GLN A 19 20.52 -9.45 -4.45
CA GLN A 19 21.47 -8.34 -4.42
C GLN A 19 20.80 -7.05 -3.93
N THR A 20 19.64 -6.70 -4.48
CA THR A 20 18.83 -5.55 -4.03
C THR A 20 18.41 -5.70 -2.58
N ARG A 21 18.02 -6.91 -2.15
CA ARG A 21 17.69 -7.18 -0.74
C ARG A 21 18.89 -6.96 0.17
N ARG A 22 20.08 -7.45 -0.18
CA ARG A 22 21.30 -7.24 0.64
C ARG A 22 21.66 -5.77 0.76
N LEU A 23 21.59 -5.02 -0.34
CA LEU A 23 21.84 -3.58 -0.33
C LEU A 23 20.80 -2.83 0.51
N ALA A 24 19.51 -3.17 0.35
CA ALA A 24 18.45 -2.59 1.16
C ALA A 24 18.61 -2.91 2.65
N THR A 25 18.96 -4.16 3.00
CA THR A 25 19.23 -4.54 4.39
C THR A 25 20.45 -3.80 4.95
N CYS A 26 21.52 -3.66 4.17
CA CYS A 26 22.69 -2.89 4.58
C CYS A 26 22.35 -1.42 4.81
N TRP A 27 21.56 -0.82 3.91
CA TRP A 27 21.08 0.55 4.06
C TRP A 27 20.21 0.74 5.31
N ILE A 28 19.28 -0.19 5.58
CA ILE A 28 18.46 -0.18 6.81
C ILE A 28 19.35 -0.25 8.05
N VAL A 29 20.36 -1.13 8.07
CA VAL A 29 21.29 -1.24 9.20
C VAL A 29 22.06 0.07 9.40
N VAL A 30 22.58 0.67 8.34
CA VAL A 30 23.27 1.97 8.40
C VAL A 30 22.33 3.05 8.95
N GLN A 31 21.08 3.07 8.50
CA GLN A 31 20.08 4.03 8.95
C GLN A 31 19.76 3.86 10.45
N ILE A 32 19.60 2.62 10.93
CA ILE A 32 19.41 2.33 12.36
C ILE A 32 20.62 2.80 13.18
N VAL A 33 21.84 2.52 12.72
CA VAL A 33 23.08 2.93 13.41
C VAL A 33 23.19 4.46 13.49
N LEU A 34 22.90 5.17 12.39
CA LEU A 34 22.89 6.63 12.36
C LEU A 34 21.81 7.22 13.29
N SER A 35 20.62 6.64 13.31
CA SER A 35 19.53 7.05 14.21
C SER A 35 19.89 6.85 15.68
N LEU A 36 20.55 5.74 16.02
CA LEU A 36 21.05 5.48 17.38
C LEU A 36 22.16 6.47 17.76
N LEU A 37 23.12 6.73 16.86
CA LEU A 37 24.17 7.72 17.05
C LEU A 37 23.60 9.13 17.26
N ALA A 38 22.63 9.53 16.44
CA ALA A 38 21.92 10.80 16.61
C ALA A 38 21.23 10.85 17.98
N GLY A 39 20.56 9.76 18.39
CA GLY A 39 19.95 9.63 19.72
C GLY A 39 20.93 9.81 20.87
N VAL A 40 22.15 9.29 20.77
CA VAL A 40 23.18 9.42 21.82
C VAL A 40 23.77 10.84 21.86
N LEU A 41 23.87 11.52 20.71
CA LEU A 41 24.44 12.87 20.60
C LEU A 41 23.47 13.98 21.00
N ILE A 42 22.19 13.67 21.20
CA ILE A 42 21.17 14.62 21.64
C ILE A 42 21.30 14.87 23.14
N ASP A 43 21.31 16.14 23.53
CA ASP A 43 21.21 16.54 24.92
C ASP A 43 19.76 16.35 25.42
N TRP A 44 19.49 15.17 25.94
CA TRP A 44 18.18 14.80 26.49
C TRP A 44 17.72 15.73 27.62
N GLY A 45 18.65 16.37 28.34
CA GLY A 45 18.32 17.32 29.41
C GLY A 45 17.62 18.56 28.89
N GLN A 46 18.13 19.13 27.78
CA GLN A 46 17.51 20.28 27.13
C GLN A 46 16.20 19.91 26.42
N VAL A 47 16.13 18.70 25.85
CA VAL A 47 14.94 18.16 25.19
C VAL A 47 13.79 18.03 26.20
N LEU A 48 14.00 17.33 27.33
CA LEU A 48 12.98 17.10 28.36
C LEU A 48 12.40 18.40 28.96
N GLN A 49 13.18 19.49 28.96
CA GLN A 49 12.76 20.78 29.50
C GLN A 49 12.02 21.66 28.49
N SER A 50 12.13 21.37 27.19
CA SER A 50 11.57 22.19 26.12
C SER A 50 10.62 21.38 25.22
N PRO A 51 9.28 21.54 25.34
CA PRO A 51 8.31 20.76 24.59
C PRO A 51 8.42 20.95 23.06
N LEU A 52 8.82 22.14 22.61
CA LEU A 52 9.06 22.42 21.18
C LEU A 52 10.27 21.65 20.64
N VAL A 53 11.38 21.62 21.37
CA VAL A 53 12.60 20.92 20.95
C VAL A 53 12.37 19.42 20.91
N THR A 54 11.66 18.87 21.90
CA THR A 54 11.23 17.46 21.89
C THR A 54 10.41 17.12 20.66
N THR A 55 9.41 17.94 20.34
CA THR A 55 8.53 17.68 19.20
C THR A 55 9.31 17.68 17.88
N VAL A 56 10.22 18.63 17.69
CA VAL A 56 11.05 18.73 16.47
C VAL A 56 12.02 17.56 16.35
N VAL A 57 12.68 17.18 17.44
CA VAL A 57 13.65 16.07 17.46
C VAL A 57 12.94 14.73 17.21
N VAL A 58 11.83 14.47 17.89
CA VAL A 58 11.03 13.25 17.69
C VAL A 58 10.46 13.20 16.27
N ALA A 59 9.93 14.32 15.76
CA ALA A 59 9.44 14.38 14.38
C ALA A 59 10.58 14.14 13.37
N ALA A 60 11.76 14.71 13.56
CA ALA A 60 12.91 14.50 12.67
C ALA A 60 13.37 13.04 12.66
N LEU A 61 13.54 12.42 13.84
CA LEU A 61 13.94 11.02 13.98
C LEU A 61 12.90 10.05 13.41
N LEU A 62 11.61 10.29 13.66
CA LEU A 62 10.55 9.40 13.20
C LEU A 62 10.15 9.63 11.74
N SER A 63 10.38 10.83 11.18
CA SER A 63 9.95 11.17 9.82
C SER A 63 10.55 10.25 8.77
N GLY A 64 11.88 10.01 8.79
CA GLY A 64 12.54 9.18 7.79
C GLY A 64 12.03 7.74 7.74
N GLU A 65 11.86 7.12 8.92
CA GLU A 65 11.37 5.74 9.04
C GLU A 65 9.87 5.64 8.72
N LEU A 66 9.05 6.54 9.26
CA LEU A 66 7.61 6.59 8.95
C LEU A 66 7.37 6.76 7.46
N PHE A 67 8.08 7.69 6.81
CA PHE A 67 7.96 7.90 5.36
C PHE A 67 8.44 6.70 4.56
N SER A 68 9.50 6.00 5.00
CA SER A 68 9.98 4.79 4.34
C SER A 68 8.95 3.66 4.41
N VAL A 69 8.37 3.42 5.59
CA VAL A 69 7.32 2.41 5.80
C VAL A 69 6.05 2.79 5.03
N LEU A 70 5.62 4.06 5.08
CA LEU A 70 4.51 4.58 4.29
C LEU A 70 4.75 4.40 2.79
N ARG A 71 5.97 4.67 2.31
CA ARG A 71 6.33 4.48 0.90
C ARG A 71 6.34 3.01 0.52
N LEU A 72 6.82 2.12 1.39
CA LEU A 72 6.82 0.68 1.16
C LEU A 72 5.38 0.14 1.11
N ALA A 73 4.54 0.55 2.05
CA ALA A 73 3.11 0.23 2.08
C ALA A 73 2.37 0.79 0.86
N ALA A 74 2.72 2.01 0.42
CA ALA A 74 2.16 2.62 -0.78
C ALA A 74 2.71 2.01 -2.09
N ALA A 75 3.89 1.39 -2.08
CA ALA A 75 4.50 0.79 -3.27
C ALA A 75 4.00 -0.64 -3.56
N GLN A 76 3.46 -1.35 -2.56
CA GLN A 76 2.97 -2.72 -2.71
C GLN A 76 1.52 -2.82 -3.22
N LYS A 77 0.91 -1.71 -3.62
CA LYS A 77 -0.46 -1.64 -4.09
C LYS A 77 -0.53 -1.22 -5.55
N VAL A 78 -1.43 -1.83 -6.31
CA VAL A 78 -1.70 -1.50 -7.70
C VAL A 78 -3.20 -1.32 -7.88
N GLU A 79 -3.60 -0.16 -8.36
CA GLU A 79 -5.01 0.11 -8.68
C GLU A 79 -5.51 -0.85 -9.76
N ILE A 80 -6.72 -1.38 -9.64
CA ILE A 80 -7.29 -2.34 -10.60
C ILE A 80 -7.23 -1.79 -12.03
N GLY A 81 -7.58 -0.51 -12.22
CA GLY A 81 -7.51 0.15 -13.53
C GLY A 81 -6.11 0.24 -14.14
N ARG A 82 -5.06 0.14 -13.34
CA ARG A 82 -3.64 0.19 -13.77
C ARG A 82 -3.00 -1.19 -13.89
N LEU A 83 -3.74 -2.26 -13.61
CA LEU A 83 -3.25 -3.62 -13.85
C LEU A 83 -2.96 -3.81 -15.34
N LYS A 84 -1.88 -4.53 -15.65
CA LYS A 84 -1.63 -4.99 -17.01
C LYS A 84 -2.73 -5.98 -17.42
N GLU A 85 -3.14 -5.95 -18.68
CA GLU A 85 -4.16 -6.85 -19.25
C GLU A 85 -3.79 -8.33 -19.10
N THR A 86 -2.49 -8.62 -19.12
CA THR A 86 -1.96 -9.97 -18.95
C THR A 86 -1.97 -10.45 -17.50
N THR A 87 -2.27 -9.58 -16.52
CA THR A 87 -2.25 -9.94 -15.10
C THR A 87 -3.50 -10.73 -14.74
N ARG A 88 -3.30 -11.94 -14.22
CA ARG A 88 -4.37 -12.83 -13.75
C ARG A 88 -4.17 -13.23 -12.28
N PHE A 89 -5.28 -13.27 -11.57
CA PHE A 89 -5.39 -13.70 -10.17
C PHE A 89 -6.33 -14.91 -10.12
N GLY A 90 -5.80 -16.08 -10.49
CA GLY A 90 -6.63 -17.28 -10.64
C GLY A 90 -7.58 -17.11 -11.82
N VAL A 91 -8.88 -17.08 -11.53
CA VAL A 91 -9.95 -16.89 -12.52
C VAL A 91 -10.20 -15.41 -12.83
N TYR A 92 -9.75 -14.50 -11.97
CA TYR A 92 -9.99 -13.07 -12.13
C TYR A 92 -8.91 -12.39 -12.96
N ASP A 93 -9.33 -11.72 -14.02
CA ASP A 93 -8.50 -10.77 -14.77
C ASP A 93 -8.93 -9.33 -14.47
N ARG A 94 -8.22 -8.37 -15.06
CA ARG A 94 -8.51 -6.94 -14.88
C ARG A 94 -9.95 -6.58 -15.27
N HIS A 95 -10.49 -7.19 -16.32
CA HIS A 95 -11.79 -6.84 -16.87
C HIS A 95 -12.89 -7.38 -15.97
N LEU A 96 -12.80 -8.64 -15.57
CA LEU A 96 -13.74 -9.28 -14.66
C LEU A 96 -13.78 -8.56 -13.30
N LEU A 97 -12.61 -8.19 -12.75
CA LEU A 97 -12.58 -7.43 -11.48
C LEU A 97 -13.26 -6.06 -11.60
N ARG A 98 -13.11 -5.40 -12.75
CA ARG A 98 -13.74 -4.11 -13.01
C ARG A 98 -15.25 -4.25 -13.18
N GLU A 99 -15.69 -5.27 -13.91
CA GLU A 99 -17.10 -5.60 -14.10
C GLU A 99 -17.77 -5.90 -12.75
N LEU A 100 -17.16 -6.77 -11.94
CA LEU A 100 -17.68 -7.09 -10.59
C LEU A 100 -17.77 -5.85 -9.70
N MET A 101 -16.82 -4.91 -9.83
CA MET A 101 -16.85 -3.64 -9.09
C MET A 101 -17.95 -2.71 -9.60
N ASP A 102 -18.06 -2.52 -10.91
CA ASP A 102 -19.08 -1.68 -11.54
C ASP A 102 -20.49 -2.23 -11.21
N ASP A 103 -20.67 -3.54 -11.19
CA ASP A 103 -21.90 -4.21 -10.74
C ASP A 103 -22.24 -3.87 -9.28
N VAL A 104 -21.26 -3.94 -8.38
CA VAL A 104 -21.47 -3.60 -6.96
C VAL A 104 -21.82 -2.12 -6.80
N LEU A 105 -21.11 -1.22 -7.50
CA LEU A 105 -21.39 0.21 -7.47
C LEU A 105 -22.80 0.52 -8.00
N ASN A 106 -23.20 -0.13 -9.10
CA ASN A 106 -24.54 0.00 -9.66
C ASN A 106 -25.62 -0.52 -8.68
N ARG A 107 -25.40 -1.68 -8.06
CA ARG A 107 -26.31 -2.24 -7.04
C ARG A 107 -26.45 -1.33 -5.82
N MET A 108 -25.35 -0.69 -5.42
CA MET A 108 -25.33 0.26 -4.30
C MET A 108 -25.76 1.68 -4.70
N GLN A 109 -26.10 1.91 -5.97
CA GLN A 109 -26.49 3.23 -6.52
C GLN A 109 -25.42 4.32 -6.31
N ILE A 110 -24.15 3.92 -6.35
CA ILE A 110 -23.01 4.83 -6.21
C ILE A 110 -22.64 5.36 -7.60
N PRO A 111 -22.50 6.69 -7.79
CA PRO A 111 -22.14 7.26 -9.08
C PRO A 111 -20.73 6.84 -9.50
N LEU A 112 -20.57 6.50 -10.78
CA LEU A 112 -19.28 6.21 -11.39
C LEU A 112 -18.54 7.53 -11.72
N PRO A 113 -17.19 7.60 -11.56
CA PRO A 113 -16.33 6.55 -11.02
C PRO A 113 -16.40 6.47 -9.49
N GLY A 114 -16.51 5.24 -8.97
CA GLY A 114 -16.45 4.95 -7.52
C GLY A 114 -15.05 5.15 -6.92
N PRO A 115 -14.85 4.84 -5.63
CA PRO A 115 -13.56 4.97 -4.99
C PRO A 115 -12.53 4.01 -5.62
N PRO A 116 -11.24 4.39 -5.69
CA PRO A 116 -10.24 3.54 -6.32
C PRO A 116 -10.05 2.26 -5.51
N VAL A 117 -10.00 1.12 -6.22
CA VAL A 117 -9.76 -0.19 -5.62
C VAL A 117 -8.34 -0.62 -5.97
N TYR A 118 -7.58 -0.99 -4.94
CA TYR A 118 -6.19 -1.39 -5.03
C TYR A 118 -6.03 -2.87 -4.72
N VAL A 119 -5.27 -3.57 -5.55
CA VAL A 119 -4.79 -4.93 -5.26
C VAL A 119 -3.46 -4.83 -4.54
N THR A 120 -3.33 -5.49 -3.39
CA THR A 120 -2.09 -5.55 -2.62
C THR A 120 -1.42 -6.93 -2.74
N ALA A 121 -0.09 -6.95 -2.65
CA ALA A 121 0.70 -8.19 -2.66
C ALA A 121 0.69 -8.94 -1.32
N ASP A 122 -0.16 -8.54 -0.37
CA ASP A 122 -0.16 -9.10 0.97
C ASP A 122 -0.64 -10.57 0.98
N ARG A 123 -0.08 -11.35 1.91
CA ARG A 123 -0.40 -12.75 2.16
C ARG A 123 -1.55 -12.92 3.15
N THR A 124 -2.05 -11.84 3.72
CA THR A 124 -3.22 -11.84 4.60
C THR A 124 -4.52 -11.98 3.79
N VAL A 125 -5.58 -12.51 4.43
CA VAL A 125 -6.92 -12.67 3.85
C VAL A 125 -7.85 -11.62 4.47
N ASN A 126 -7.42 -10.36 4.50
CA ASN A 126 -8.21 -9.26 5.07
C ASN A 126 -8.29 -8.12 4.06
N ALA A 127 -9.50 -7.84 3.54
CA ALA A 127 -9.73 -6.58 2.84
C ALA A 127 -9.85 -5.43 3.84
N ALA A 128 -9.48 -4.24 3.40
CA ALA A 128 -9.60 -3.05 4.23
C ALA A 128 -9.97 -1.84 3.37
N ALA A 129 -11.01 -1.11 3.75
CA ALA A 129 -11.23 0.25 3.30
C ALA A 129 -10.36 1.22 4.14
N LEU A 130 -9.46 1.95 3.48
CA LEU A 130 -8.69 3.01 4.13
C LEU A 130 -9.09 4.36 3.55
N ARG A 131 -9.36 5.31 4.44
CA ARG A 131 -9.55 6.73 4.12
C ARG A 131 -8.74 7.55 5.12
N LEU A 132 -7.51 7.91 4.77
CA LEU A 132 -6.70 8.82 5.55
C LEU A 132 -7.17 10.26 5.29
N GLY A 133 -7.70 10.88 6.35
CA GLY A 133 -8.35 12.21 6.36
C GLY A 133 -7.42 13.41 6.16
N PHE A 134 -6.11 13.23 5.98
CA PHE A 134 -5.20 14.35 5.66
C PHE A 134 -5.53 14.88 4.26
N SER A 135 -6.37 15.93 4.21
CA SER A 135 -7.16 16.44 3.09
C SER A 135 -6.41 17.03 1.89
N GLY A 136 -5.26 16.46 1.51
CA GLY A 136 -4.57 16.85 0.29
C GLY A 136 -3.19 16.20 0.08
N LEU A 137 -2.56 15.66 1.14
CA LEU A 137 -1.18 15.17 1.04
C LEU A 137 -1.07 13.75 0.48
N LEU A 138 -2.06 12.88 0.71
CA LEU A 138 -2.01 11.46 0.34
C LEU A 138 -3.32 10.92 -0.29
N PRO A 139 -3.89 11.57 -1.32
CA PRO A 139 -5.14 11.11 -1.95
C PRO A 139 -5.04 9.68 -2.51
N ARG A 140 -3.83 9.24 -2.88
CA ARG A 140 -3.54 7.87 -3.36
C ARG A 140 -3.61 6.79 -2.29
N MET A 141 -3.90 7.14 -1.03
CA MET A 141 -4.09 6.19 0.06
C MET A 141 -5.56 5.92 0.37
N ASN A 142 -6.48 6.70 -0.20
CA ASN A 142 -7.90 6.55 0.03
C ASN A 142 -8.49 5.58 -0.99
N GLY A 143 -9.11 4.50 -0.55
CA GLY A 143 -9.68 3.48 -1.41
C GLY A 143 -9.86 2.13 -0.72
N ILE A 144 -10.30 1.15 -1.50
CA ILE A 144 -10.53 -0.22 -1.02
C ILE A 144 -9.31 -1.06 -1.34
N TYR A 145 -8.82 -1.82 -0.38
CA TYR A 145 -7.62 -2.64 -0.51
C TYR A 145 -8.02 -4.10 -0.51
N LEU A 146 -7.75 -4.77 -1.62
CA LEU A 146 -8.00 -6.19 -1.84
C LEU A 146 -6.66 -6.95 -1.87
N PRO A 147 -6.35 -7.78 -0.86
CA PRO A 147 -5.19 -8.66 -0.92
C PRO A 147 -5.32 -9.67 -2.04
N ARG A 148 -4.20 -9.97 -2.70
CA ARG A 148 -4.14 -10.99 -3.74
C ARG A 148 -4.67 -12.35 -3.27
N GLN A 149 -4.51 -12.71 -2.00
CA GLN A 149 -5.03 -13.99 -1.49
C GLN A 149 -6.56 -14.07 -1.45
N VAL A 150 -7.23 -12.94 -1.20
CA VAL A 150 -8.71 -12.87 -1.24
C VAL A 150 -9.19 -13.23 -2.64
N LEU A 151 -8.55 -12.68 -3.67
CA LEU A 151 -8.85 -12.98 -5.07
C LEU A 151 -8.61 -14.45 -5.46
N HIS A 152 -7.76 -15.18 -4.75
CA HIS A 152 -7.51 -16.60 -5.03
C HIS A 152 -8.43 -17.55 -4.26
N ARG A 153 -9.06 -17.06 -3.18
CA ARG A 153 -9.87 -17.90 -2.28
C ARG A 153 -11.37 -17.68 -2.44
N LEU A 154 -11.79 -16.45 -2.71
CA LEU A 154 -13.21 -16.11 -2.82
C LEU A 154 -13.74 -16.32 -4.22
N ASN A 155 -15.00 -16.78 -4.30
CA ASN A 155 -15.76 -16.78 -5.54
C ASN A 155 -16.30 -15.37 -5.87
N ALA A 156 -16.90 -15.20 -7.05
CA ALA A 156 -17.27 -13.88 -7.54
C ALA A 156 -18.36 -13.21 -6.67
N ALA A 157 -19.31 -13.99 -6.17
CA ALA A 157 -20.37 -13.50 -5.29
C ALA A 157 -19.82 -13.07 -3.93
N GLU A 158 -18.99 -13.90 -3.31
CA GLU A 158 -18.31 -13.59 -2.04
C GLU A 158 -17.42 -12.36 -2.16
N LEU A 159 -16.74 -12.20 -3.30
CA LEU A 159 -15.93 -11.02 -3.58
C LEU A 159 -16.79 -9.75 -3.72
N GLN A 160 -17.94 -9.85 -4.39
CA GLN A 160 -18.90 -8.74 -4.49
C GLN A 160 -19.45 -8.33 -3.12
N ASP A 161 -19.83 -9.30 -2.29
CA ASP A 161 -20.33 -9.05 -0.93
C ASP A 161 -19.27 -8.39 -0.04
N LEU A 162 -18.02 -8.84 -0.14
CA LEU A 162 -16.89 -8.24 0.56
C LEU A 162 -16.64 -6.80 0.10
N ILE A 163 -16.62 -6.54 -1.21
CA ILE A 163 -16.45 -5.19 -1.76
C ILE A 163 -17.60 -4.28 -1.31
N ALA A 164 -18.85 -4.77 -1.33
CA ALA A 164 -20.02 -4.03 -0.87
C ALA A 164 -19.94 -3.71 0.62
N HIS A 165 -19.47 -4.67 1.44
CA HIS A 165 -19.26 -4.48 2.88
C HIS A 165 -18.23 -3.37 3.16
N GLU A 166 -17.07 -3.41 2.49
CA GLU A 166 -16.01 -2.41 2.63
C GLU A 166 -16.42 -1.04 2.07
N LEU A 167 -17.16 -1.00 0.96
CA LEU A 167 -17.78 0.24 0.44
C LEU A 167 -18.75 0.83 1.46
N GLY A 168 -19.55 -0.02 2.11
CA GLY A 168 -20.42 0.36 3.20
C GLY A 168 -19.66 1.11 4.29
N HIS A 169 -18.52 0.59 4.75
CA HIS A 169 -17.66 1.28 5.71
C HIS A 169 -17.09 2.58 5.17
N TYR A 170 -16.63 2.58 3.92
CA TYR A 170 -16.04 3.75 3.26
C TYR A 170 -17.00 4.95 3.18
N TYR A 171 -18.29 4.70 2.92
CA TYR A 171 -19.32 5.75 2.79
C TYR A 171 -20.07 6.04 4.09
N ARG A 172 -20.32 5.02 4.95
CA ARG A 172 -21.10 5.15 6.19
C ARG A 172 -20.33 5.83 7.31
N TYR A 173 -19.02 5.60 7.40
CA TYR A 173 -18.16 6.24 8.37
C TYR A 173 -17.27 7.26 7.65
N PRO A 174 -17.67 8.55 7.57
CA PRO A 174 -16.67 9.60 7.44
C PRO A 174 -15.82 9.49 8.70
N GLN A 175 -14.68 8.79 8.62
CA GLN A 175 -13.75 8.71 9.74
C GLN A 175 -13.28 10.14 10.01
N VAL A 176 -13.87 10.74 11.04
CA VAL A 176 -13.50 12.03 11.60
C VAL A 176 -12.10 11.85 12.18
N LEU A 177 -11.10 12.30 11.43
CA LEU A 177 -9.75 12.62 11.89
C LEU A 177 -9.26 13.82 11.08
#